data_AF-A0A4Y7PG79-F1
#
_entry.id   AF-A0A4Y7PG79-F1
#
_cell.length_a   1.000
_cell.length_b   1.000
_cell.length_c   1.000
_cell.angle_alpha   90.00
_cell.angle_beta   90.00
_cell.angle_gamma   90.00
#
_symmetry.space_group_name_H-M   'P 1'
#
loop_
_entity.id
_entity.type
_entity.pdbx_description
1 polymer ?
#
loop_
_entity_poly.entity_id
_entity_poly.type
_entity_poly.pdbx_seq_one_letter_code
_entity_poly.pdbx_strand_id
1 'polypeptide(L)'
;MASTIQTILDALEHVRCSPSQFFITLVTNPLYSNHPAVGQLLSRTEDILYALQNHPEGLRALDNWAEKTATKVYTRELVAITKQSSLHFSAKNATPEVLEHFRIESMAENMQATAPRLWRLVLCLLAADEELEHRRDARWRKKEGMESAVSKGGKGGGEDWDEEAEYWERDGESIVEGEEASERHCSARERRYALLRVRAVTVLNIFAKSTNQKCGGLAVIVGFFAHTCNTPAKVIETLAHAGISISTSAINDAVSSLSVKARLKLEELAQTLLGGVAYDNFDVAFHVSVPTIENGDSMLYHLTSGTMLRLEHGATVEGLKYSEYLWKQSRFYP
;
A
#
# COMPACT_ATOMS: atom_id res chain seq x y z
N MET A 1 33.31 42.61 17.24
CA MET A 1 32.60 41.33 17.50
C MET A 1 33.35 40.50 18.53
N ALA A 2 34.61 40.10 18.30
CA ALA A 2 35.37 39.28 19.27
C ALA A 2 35.48 39.90 20.68
N SER A 3 35.78 41.21 20.78
CA SER A 3 35.84 41.92 22.07
C SER A 3 34.49 41.93 22.80
N THR A 4 33.39 42.16 22.07
CA THR A 4 32.02 42.15 22.60
C THR A 4 31.61 40.77 23.10
N ILE A 5 31.98 39.70 22.38
CA ILE A 5 31.71 38.32 22.79
C ILE A 5 32.42 38.02 24.11
N GLN A 6 33.69 38.42 24.26
CA GLN A 6 34.43 38.21 25.51
C GLN A 6 33.77 38.92 26.70
N THR A 7 33.37 40.18 26.54
CA THR A 7 32.66 40.92 27.60
C THR A 7 31.36 40.25 28.04
N ILE A 8 30.61 39.67 27.08
CA ILE A 8 29.37 38.93 27.39
C ILE A 8 29.69 37.64 28.15
N LEU A 9 30.74 36.90 27.75
CA LEU A 9 31.18 35.69 28.43
C LEU A 9 31.64 35.99 29.86
N ASP A 10 32.43 37.04 30.06
CA ASP A 10 32.90 37.47 31.38
C ASP A 10 31.72 37.87 32.29
N ALA A 11 30.71 38.56 31.74
CA ALA A 11 29.51 38.92 32.48
C ALA A 11 28.67 37.68 32.89
N LEU A 12 28.55 36.69 32.00
CA LEU A 12 27.88 35.42 32.32
C LEU A 12 28.62 34.64 33.41
N GLU A 13 29.96 34.63 33.36
CA GLU A 13 30.79 34.01 34.39
C GLU A 13 30.64 34.71 35.74
N HIS A 14 30.58 36.05 35.77
CA HIS A 14 30.34 36.82 37.00
C HIS A 14 29.00 36.47 37.67
N VAL A 15 27.97 36.19 36.87
CA VAL A 15 26.63 35.77 37.34
C VAL A 15 26.56 34.25 37.58
N ARG A 16 27.68 33.52 37.40
CA ARG A 16 27.78 32.06 37.53
C ARG A 16 26.79 31.31 36.63
N CYS A 17 26.53 31.84 35.44
CA CYS A 17 25.61 31.27 34.47
C CYS A 17 26.40 30.79 33.24
N SER A 18 26.29 29.52 32.86
CA SER A 18 26.92 29.05 31.62
C SER A 18 26.17 29.60 30.40
N PRO A 19 26.83 29.84 29.26
CA PRO A 19 26.16 30.29 28.05
C PRO A 19 25.01 29.38 27.60
N SER A 20 25.17 28.06 27.76
CA SER A 20 24.11 27.08 27.47
C SER A 20 22.93 27.21 28.41
N GLN A 21 23.17 27.40 29.71
CA GLN A 21 22.11 27.54 30.71
C GLN A 21 21.35 28.86 30.51
N PHE A 22 22.06 29.94 30.18
CA PHE A 22 21.45 31.21 29.81
C PHE A 22 20.53 31.04 28.60
N PHE A 23 21.02 30.41 27.53
CA PHE A 23 20.25 30.16 26.31
C PHE A 23 19.00 29.31 26.58
N ILE A 24 19.17 28.18 27.26
CA ILE A 24 18.05 27.27 27.60
C ILE A 24 17.03 28.00 28.47
N THR A 25 17.46 28.72 29.50
CA THR A 25 16.55 29.45 30.41
C THR A 25 15.80 30.55 29.67
N LEU A 26 16.48 31.29 28.78
CA LEU A 26 15.88 32.36 27.98
C LEU A 26 14.77 31.83 27.06
N VAL A 27 14.97 30.66 26.42
CA VAL A 27 14.01 30.08 25.46
C VAL A 27 12.88 29.30 26.13
N THR A 28 13.14 28.64 27.26
CA THR A 28 12.17 27.75 27.91
C THR A 28 11.32 28.43 28.98
N ASN A 29 11.79 29.52 29.57
CA ASN A 29 11.08 30.16 30.68
C ASN A 29 9.93 31.04 30.14
N PRO A 30 8.66 30.78 30.54
CA PRO A 30 7.50 31.52 30.05
C PRO A 30 7.55 33.04 30.32
N LEU A 31 8.31 33.48 31.33
CA LEU A 31 8.47 34.90 31.66
C LEU A 31 9.13 35.70 30.52
N TYR A 32 9.93 35.04 29.67
CA TYR A 32 10.66 35.70 28.58
C TYR A 32 10.04 35.46 27.20
N SER A 33 8.87 34.80 27.10
CA SER A 33 8.24 34.46 25.81
C SER A 33 8.04 35.67 24.89
N ASN A 34 7.78 36.86 25.46
CA ASN A 34 7.58 38.11 24.71
C ASN A 34 8.83 39.00 24.67
N HIS A 35 9.97 38.53 25.19
CA HIS A 35 11.19 39.33 25.23
C HIS A 35 11.78 39.46 23.81
N PRO A 36 12.20 40.66 23.36
CA PRO A 36 12.72 40.86 22.00
C PRO A 36 13.88 39.93 21.63
N ALA A 37 14.73 39.60 22.60
CA ALA A 37 15.85 38.67 22.39
C ALA A 37 15.38 37.24 22.04
N VAL A 38 14.27 36.76 22.61
CA VAL A 38 13.71 35.44 22.26
C VAL A 38 13.17 35.49 20.83
N GLY A 39 12.45 36.55 20.46
CA GLY A 39 11.98 36.75 19.09
C GLY A 39 13.12 36.77 18.06
N GLN A 40 14.20 37.51 18.34
CA GLN A 40 15.39 37.53 17.49
C GLN A 40 16.05 36.16 17.38
N LEU A 41 16.19 35.45 18.50
CA LEU A 41 16.79 34.12 18.53
C LEU A 41 15.98 33.11 17.71
N LEU A 42 14.65 33.10 17.90
CA LEU A 42 13.76 32.23 17.15
C LEU A 42 13.79 32.56 15.65
N SER A 43 13.82 33.85 15.29
CA SER A 43 13.94 34.29 13.89
C SER A 43 15.24 33.87 13.20
N ARG A 44 16.30 33.58 13.96
CA ARG A 44 17.62 33.15 13.46
C ARG A 44 17.95 31.70 13.81
N THR A 45 16.94 30.88 14.10
CA THR A 45 17.17 29.48 14.51
C THR A 45 17.93 28.71 13.43
N GLU A 46 17.61 28.92 12.15
CA GLU A 46 18.32 28.26 11.03
C GLU A 46 19.80 28.65 10.98
N ASP A 47 20.13 29.94 11.12
CA ASP A 47 21.53 30.41 11.18
C ASP A 47 22.30 29.77 12.36
N ILE A 48 21.64 29.65 13.51
CA ILE A 48 22.24 29.04 14.71
C ILE A 48 22.50 27.55 14.48
N LEU A 49 21.52 26.84 13.92
CA LEU A 49 21.67 25.43 13.58
C LEU A 49 22.75 25.21 12.52
N TYR A 50 22.83 26.08 11.51
CA TYR A 50 23.87 26.05 10.48
C TYR A 50 25.26 26.32 11.08
N ALA A 51 25.37 27.27 12.00
CA ALA A 51 26.63 27.52 12.72
C ALA A 51 27.05 26.30 13.57
N LEU A 52 26.10 25.63 14.23
CA LEU A 52 26.36 24.40 14.97
C LEU A 52 26.75 23.24 14.05
N GLN A 53 26.14 23.14 12.87
CA GLN A 53 26.46 22.12 11.86
C GLN A 53 27.89 22.26 11.33
N ASN A 54 28.40 23.49 11.21
CA ASN A 54 29.78 23.75 10.76
C ASN A 54 30.83 23.49 11.86
N HIS A 55 30.42 23.30 13.12
CA HIS A 55 31.33 22.96 14.21
C HIS A 55 31.44 21.43 14.35
N PRO A 56 32.63 20.80 14.35
CA PRO A 56 32.76 19.33 14.34
C PRO A 56 32.02 18.60 15.48
N GLU A 57 32.09 19.15 16.70
CA GLU A 57 31.35 18.59 17.86
C GLU A 57 29.86 18.98 17.82
N GLY A 58 29.56 20.14 17.23
CA GLY A 58 28.20 20.64 17.08
C GLY A 58 27.40 19.79 16.09
N LEU A 59 28.01 19.41 14.97
CA LEU A 59 27.46 18.51 13.95
C LEU A 59 27.02 17.19 14.58
N ARG A 60 27.92 16.52 15.33
CA ARG A 60 27.60 15.24 15.99
C ARG A 60 26.45 15.35 16.98
N ALA A 61 26.43 16.43 17.78
CA ALA A 61 25.36 16.67 18.74
C ALA A 61 24.02 16.96 18.02
N LEU A 62 24.07 17.76 16.95
CA LEU A 62 22.92 18.14 16.15
C LEU A 62 22.33 16.93 15.41
N ASP A 63 23.15 16.11 14.77
CA ASP A 63 22.72 14.90 14.05
C ASP A 63 22.04 13.92 15.01
N ASN A 64 22.66 13.66 16.16
CA ASN A 64 22.10 12.78 17.18
C ASN A 64 20.77 13.32 17.73
N TRP A 65 20.68 14.63 17.96
CA TRP A 65 19.43 15.27 18.36
C TRP A 65 18.36 15.18 17.27
N ALA A 66 18.72 15.42 16.01
CA ALA A 66 17.82 15.38 14.86
C ALA A 66 17.29 13.97 14.65
N GLU A 67 18.16 12.96 14.67
CA GLU A 67 17.81 11.54 14.58
C GLU A 67 16.82 11.14 15.69
N LYS A 68 17.13 11.47 16.96
CA LYS A 68 16.26 11.17 18.11
C LYS A 68 14.90 11.86 17.99
N THR A 69 14.88 13.12 17.56
CA THR A 69 13.66 13.91 17.45
C THR A 69 12.80 13.42 16.30
N ALA A 70 13.40 13.19 15.13
CA ALA A 70 12.73 12.67 13.95
C ALA A 70 12.17 11.25 14.22
N THR A 71 12.95 10.37 14.84
CA THR A 71 12.50 9.02 15.25
C THR A 71 11.28 9.10 16.15
N LYS A 72 11.26 9.98 17.16
CA LYS A 72 10.07 10.16 18.02
C LYS A 72 8.84 10.59 17.22
N VAL A 73 9.01 11.47 16.25
CA VAL A 73 7.92 11.93 15.39
C VAL A 73 7.41 10.79 14.51
N TYR A 74 8.30 10.08 13.81
CA TYR A 74 7.94 8.97 12.94
C TYR A 74 7.29 7.81 13.70
N THR A 75 7.80 7.45 14.88
CA THR A 75 7.19 6.42 15.74
C THR A 75 5.79 6.82 16.20
N ARG A 76 5.57 8.10 16.55
CA ARG A 76 4.23 8.58 16.91
C ARG A 76 3.26 8.50 15.73
N GLU A 77 3.69 8.93 14.55
CA GLU A 77 2.90 8.84 13.33
C GLU A 77 2.60 7.38 12.94
N LEU A 78 3.58 6.49 13.05
CA LEU A 78 3.38 5.05 12.83
C LEU A 78 2.37 4.47 13.82
N VAL A 79 2.46 4.80 15.11
CA VAL A 79 1.47 4.38 16.11
C VAL A 79 0.09 4.95 15.78
N ALA A 80 -0.01 6.17 15.25
CA ALA A 80 -1.28 6.74 14.82
C ALA A 80 -1.88 5.96 13.65
N ILE A 81 -1.08 5.56 12.63
CA ILE A 81 -1.50 4.65 11.56
C ILE A 81 -2.08 3.36 12.18
N THR A 82 -1.38 2.74 13.12
CA THR A 82 -1.82 1.46 13.71
C THR A 82 -3.11 1.53 14.53
N LYS A 83 -3.61 2.72 14.84
CA LYS A 83 -4.89 2.93 15.53
C LYS A 83 -6.07 3.08 14.58
N GLN A 84 -5.82 3.21 13.28
CA GLN A 84 -6.87 3.30 12.28
C GLN A 84 -7.59 1.96 12.13
N SER A 85 -8.91 1.96 12.35
CA SER A 85 -9.76 0.78 12.20
C SER A 85 -9.79 0.23 10.77
N SER A 86 -9.63 1.10 9.77
CA SER A 86 -9.60 0.71 8.36
C SER A 86 -8.43 -0.21 8.00
N LEU A 87 -7.36 -0.18 8.79
CA LEU A 87 -6.20 -1.07 8.62
C LEU A 87 -6.35 -2.36 9.43
N HIS A 88 -7.28 -2.39 10.38
CA HIS A 88 -7.50 -3.56 11.24
C HIS A 88 -8.29 -4.61 10.48
N PHE A 89 -7.63 -5.71 10.17
CA PHE A 89 -8.26 -6.83 9.50
C PHE A 89 -7.86 -8.14 10.17
N SER A 90 -8.88 -8.90 10.58
CA SER A 90 -8.69 -10.26 11.09
C SER A 90 -9.20 -11.24 10.05
N ALA A 91 -8.32 -12.15 9.62
CA ALA A 91 -8.65 -13.27 8.73
C ALA A 91 -9.91 -14.02 9.18
N LYS A 92 -10.02 -14.32 10.48
CA LYS A 92 -11.18 -15.03 11.06
C LYS A 92 -12.49 -14.27 10.95
N ASN A 93 -12.43 -12.94 10.84
CA ASN A 93 -13.60 -12.09 10.73
C ASN A 93 -13.81 -11.55 9.32
N ALA A 94 -13.06 -12.04 8.32
CA ALA A 94 -13.18 -11.62 6.93
C ALA A 94 -14.65 -11.65 6.48
N THR A 95 -15.11 -10.55 5.87
CA THR A 95 -16.42 -10.52 5.19
C THR A 95 -16.19 -10.23 3.71
N PRO A 96 -17.10 -10.68 2.82
CA PRO A 96 -17.01 -10.39 1.38
C PRO A 96 -16.91 -8.89 1.09
N GLU A 97 -17.66 -8.08 1.84
CA GLU A 97 -17.72 -6.63 1.61
C GLU A 97 -16.35 -5.98 1.84
N VAL A 98 -15.59 -6.42 2.84
CA VAL A 98 -14.26 -5.85 3.08
C VAL A 98 -13.28 -6.19 1.96
N LEU A 99 -13.41 -7.37 1.35
CA LEU A 99 -12.58 -7.74 0.19
C LEU A 99 -12.97 -6.92 -1.05
N GLU A 100 -14.27 -6.75 -1.30
CA GLU A 100 -14.80 -6.02 -2.47
C GLU A 100 -14.49 -4.52 -2.43
N HIS A 101 -14.56 -3.91 -1.25
CA HIS A 101 -14.36 -2.47 -1.06
C HIS A 101 -12.90 -2.10 -0.77
N PHE A 102 -11.99 -3.07 -0.74
CA PHE A 102 -10.58 -2.78 -0.54
C PHE A 102 -10.01 -1.95 -1.70
N ARG A 103 -9.39 -0.82 -1.39
CA ARG A 103 -8.72 0.07 -2.35
C ARG A 103 -7.39 0.55 -1.77
N ILE A 104 -6.31 0.35 -2.51
CA ILE A 104 -4.97 0.72 -2.07
C ILE A 104 -4.78 2.24 -2.07
N GLU A 105 -5.48 2.94 -2.95
CA GLU A 105 -5.51 4.40 -3.06
C GLU A 105 -6.07 5.03 -1.78
N SER A 106 -7.18 4.46 -1.28
CA SER A 106 -7.79 4.90 -0.02
C SER A 106 -6.88 4.62 1.18
N MET A 107 -6.11 3.53 1.16
CA MET A 107 -5.07 3.31 2.18
C MET A 107 -3.96 4.36 2.09
N ALA A 108 -3.48 4.67 0.88
CA ALA A 108 -2.45 5.68 0.67
C ALA A 108 -2.89 7.06 1.19
N GLU A 109 -4.11 7.50 0.86
CA GLU A 109 -4.67 8.76 1.33
C GLU A 109 -4.78 8.80 2.85
N ASN A 110 -5.28 7.73 3.47
CA ASN A 110 -5.42 7.65 4.92
C ASN A 110 -4.07 7.65 5.64
N MET A 111 -3.08 6.90 5.13
CA MET A 111 -1.73 6.88 5.69
C MET A 111 -1.03 8.23 5.53
N GLN A 112 -1.15 8.86 4.36
CA GLN A 112 -0.60 10.19 4.11
C GLN A 112 -1.22 11.26 5.03
N ALA A 113 -2.54 11.24 5.20
CA ALA A 113 -3.24 12.19 6.07
C ALA A 113 -2.86 12.01 7.55
N THR A 114 -2.65 10.77 7.97
CA THR A 114 -2.39 10.43 9.39
C THR A 114 -0.92 10.60 9.77
N ALA A 115 -0.02 10.35 8.82
CA ALA A 115 1.42 10.29 9.03
C ALA A 115 2.18 11.03 7.91
N PRO A 116 1.94 12.34 7.72
CA PRO A 116 2.46 13.06 6.56
C PRO A 116 3.98 13.13 6.52
N ARG A 117 4.66 13.15 7.67
CA ARG A 117 6.12 13.29 7.72
C ARG A 117 6.79 11.94 7.44
N LEU A 118 6.28 10.87 8.05
CA LEU A 118 6.73 9.50 7.78
C LEU A 118 6.43 9.10 6.34
N TRP A 119 5.25 9.45 5.82
CA TRP A 119 4.90 9.24 4.42
C TRP A 119 5.90 9.91 3.47
N ARG A 120 6.21 11.19 3.70
CA ARG A 120 7.21 11.92 2.92
C ARG A 120 8.59 11.28 3.03
N LEU A 121 9.01 10.87 4.24
CA LEU A 121 10.30 10.19 4.43
C LEU A 121 10.36 8.91 3.60
N VAL A 122 9.34 8.06 3.67
CA VAL A 122 9.30 6.80 2.91
C VAL A 122 9.37 7.07 1.41
N LEU A 123 8.62 8.07 0.91
CA LEU A 123 8.72 8.46 -0.50
C LEU A 123 10.14 8.95 -0.88
N CYS A 124 10.79 9.74 -0.03
CA CYS A 124 12.16 10.18 -0.27
C CYS A 124 13.14 8.99 -0.29
N LEU A 125 12.98 8.03 0.62
CA LEU A 125 13.82 6.82 0.65
C LEU A 125 13.59 5.92 -0.58
N LEU A 126 12.35 5.82 -1.06
CA LEU A 126 12.02 5.08 -2.28
C LEU A 126 12.51 5.77 -3.57
N ALA A 127 12.86 7.06 -3.49
CA ALA A 127 13.34 7.89 -4.58
C ALA A 127 14.78 8.40 -4.32
N ALA A 128 15.55 7.73 -3.47
CA ALA A 128 16.83 8.25 -2.97
C ALA A 128 17.95 8.34 -4.02
N ASP A 129 17.86 7.57 -5.10
CA ASP A 129 18.86 7.57 -6.16
C ASP A 129 18.50 8.62 -7.23
N GLU A 130 18.94 9.85 -7.01
CA GLU A 130 18.76 10.99 -7.93
C GLU A 130 19.39 10.74 -9.31
N GLU A 131 20.47 9.96 -9.38
CA GLU A 131 21.14 9.65 -10.65
C GLU A 131 20.29 8.68 -11.49
N LEU A 132 19.68 7.67 -10.86
CA LEU A 132 18.67 6.84 -11.51
C LEU A 132 17.45 7.66 -11.97
N GLU A 133 17.01 8.64 -11.17
CA GLU A 133 15.91 9.53 -11.59
C GLU A 133 16.28 10.33 -12.83
N HIS A 134 17.45 10.97 -12.83
CA HIS A 134 17.94 11.72 -13.97
C HIS A 134 18.14 10.85 -15.21
N ARG A 135 18.65 9.62 -15.05
CA ARG A 135 18.81 8.66 -16.16
C ARG A 135 17.47 8.25 -16.75
N ARG A 136 16.45 8.02 -15.91
CA ARG A 136 15.09 7.71 -16.36
C ARG A 136 14.51 8.89 -17.15
N ASP A 137 14.57 10.10 -16.61
CA ASP A 137 14.09 11.31 -17.30
C ASP A 137 14.82 11.56 -18.63
N ALA A 138 16.12 11.30 -18.69
CA ALA A 138 16.91 11.43 -19.91
C ALA A 138 16.54 10.38 -20.98
N ARG A 139 16.26 9.13 -20.59
CA ARG A 139 15.77 8.08 -21.49
C ARG A 139 14.44 8.49 -22.14
N TRP A 140 13.52 9.06 -21.35
CA TRP A 140 12.22 9.52 -21.86
C TRP A 140 12.36 10.65 -22.87
N ARG A 141 13.15 11.68 -22.57
CA ARG A 141 13.44 12.77 -23.52
C ARG A 141 14.05 12.28 -24.83
N LYS A 142 14.87 11.22 -24.77
CA LYS A 142 15.48 10.62 -25.96
C LYS A 142 14.46 9.85 -26.81
N LYS A 143 13.49 9.17 -26.19
CA LYS A 143 12.40 8.46 -26.88
C LYS A 143 11.48 9.44 -27.61
N GLU A 144 11.13 10.57 -26.99
CA GLU A 144 10.36 11.66 -27.64
C GLU A 144 11.07 12.22 -28.88
N GLY A 145 12.39 12.41 -28.81
CA GLY A 145 13.19 12.89 -29.94
C GLY A 145 13.33 11.86 -31.08
N MET A 146 13.20 10.57 -30.78
CA MET A 146 13.42 9.47 -31.71
C MET A 146 12.13 9.03 -32.43
N GLU A 147 10.95 9.19 -31.82
CA GLU A 147 9.66 8.99 -32.50
C GLU A 147 9.36 10.04 -33.58
N SER A 148 9.97 11.25 -33.50
CA SER A 148 9.97 12.22 -34.61
C SER A 148 10.98 11.90 -35.72
N ALA A 149 11.88 10.95 -35.51
CA ALA A 149 12.94 10.58 -36.45
C ALA A 149 12.83 9.10 -36.85
N VAL A 150 11.70 8.73 -37.46
CA VAL A 150 11.59 7.47 -38.20
C VAL A 150 12.50 7.55 -39.43
N SER A 151 13.77 7.16 -39.28
CA SER A 151 14.59 6.44 -40.28
C SER A 151 16.06 6.40 -39.84
N LYS A 152 16.47 5.25 -39.27
CA LYS A 152 17.68 4.47 -39.62
C LYS A 152 18.22 3.75 -38.39
N GLY A 153 18.33 2.43 -38.53
CA GLY A 153 18.83 1.52 -37.51
C GLY A 153 20.24 1.88 -37.05
N GLY A 154 20.37 2.02 -35.73
CA GLY A 154 21.65 2.11 -35.05
C GLY A 154 21.71 1.05 -33.95
N LYS A 155 22.68 0.14 -34.08
CA LYS A 155 22.98 -0.91 -33.10
C LYS A 155 23.59 -0.32 -31.83
N GLY A 156 22.99 -0.67 -30.69
CA GLY A 156 23.62 -1.16 -29.46
C GLY A 156 24.81 -0.39 -28.90
N GLY A 157 24.56 0.35 -27.81
CA GLY A 157 25.56 0.67 -26.79
C GLY A 157 25.03 0.15 -25.45
N GLY A 158 25.85 -0.61 -24.72
CA GLY A 158 25.46 -1.42 -23.56
C GLY A 158 24.51 -0.72 -22.59
N GLU A 159 23.27 -1.19 -22.57
CA GLU A 159 22.20 -0.68 -21.72
C GLU A 159 22.32 -1.31 -20.33
N ASP A 160 22.48 -0.45 -19.33
CA ASP A 160 22.26 -0.78 -17.93
C ASP A 160 20.75 -1.06 -17.79
N TRP A 161 20.42 -2.34 -17.72
CA TRP A 161 19.06 -2.88 -17.71
C TRP A 161 18.36 -2.42 -16.43
N ASP A 162 17.51 -1.40 -16.55
CA ASP A 162 16.49 -1.15 -15.53
C ASP A 162 15.35 -2.13 -15.81
N GLU A 163 15.54 -3.38 -15.37
CA GLU A 163 14.58 -4.50 -15.57
C GLU A 163 13.15 -4.11 -15.17
N GLU A 164 13.01 -3.18 -14.21
CA GLU A 164 11.72 -2.68 -13.76
C GLU A 164 11.07 -1.77 -14.81
N ALA A 165 11.83 -0.85 -15.41
CA ALA A 165 11.33 0.00 -16.48
C ALA A 165 10.90 -0.85 -17.70
N GLU A 166 11.70 -1.85 -18.06
CA GLU A 166 11.40 -2.76 -19.17
C GLU A 166 10.14 -3.61 -18.90
N TYR A 167 9.98 -4.14 -17.68
CA TYR A 167 8.78 -4.87 -17.25
C TYR A 167 7.51 -4.01 -17.39
N TRP A 168 7.55 -2.76 -16.92
CA TRP A 168 6.39 -1.86 -16.98
C TRP A 168 6.12 -1.29 -18.38
N GLU A 169 7.16 -1.13 -19.20
CA GLU A 169 7.01 -0.78 -20.62
C GLU A 169 6.29 -1.90 -21.38
N ARG A 170 6.67 -3.16 -21.12
CA ARG A 170 6.09 -4.34 -21.79
C ARG A 170 4.63 -4.62 -21.40
N ASP A 171 4.25 -4.35 -20.15
CA ASP A 171 2.88 -4.57 -19.67
C ASP A 171 1.93 -3.39 -20.02
N GLY A 172 2.48 -2.25 -20.45
CA GLY A 172 1.73 -1.05 -20.83
C GLY A 172 1.31 -0.96 -22.30
N GLU A 173 1.70 -1.93 -23.15
CA GLU A 173 1.43 -1.89 -24.60
C GLU A 173 0.02 -2.36 -25.02
N SER A 174 -0.86 -2.66 -24.07
CA SER A 174 -2.24 -3.03 -24.39
C SER A 174 -3.15 -1.79 -24.41
N ILE A 175 -3.46 -1.35 -25.64
CA ILE A 175 -4.65 -0.55 -26.02
C ILE A 175 -4.55 0.95 -25.75
N VAL A 176 -4.03 1.75 -26.70
CA VAL A 176 -4.75 2.84 -27.42
C VAL A 176 -3.81 3.34 -28.53
N GLU A 177 -4.02 2.87 -29.77
CA GLU A 177 -3.42 3.52 -30.95
C GLU A 177 -4.14 4.85 -31.19
N GLY A 178 -3.55 5.99 -30.77
CA GLY A 178 -4.07 7.30 -31.17
C GLY A 178 -3.68 8.53 -30.33
N GLU A 179 -3.16 8.39 -29.11
CA GLU A 179 -2.91 9.55 -28.24
C GLU A 179 -1.56 10.23 -28.52
N GLU A 180 -1.58 11.57 -28.54
CA GLU A 180 -0.47 12.47 -28.85
C GLU A 180 0.68 12.34 -27.84
N ALA A 181 1.93 12.46 -28.30
CA ALA A 181 3.13 12.23 -27.48
C ALA A 181 3.23 13.07 -26.20
N SER A 182 2.59 14.26 -26.15
CA SER A 182 2.54 15.11 -24.96
C SER A 182 1.66 14.56 -23.83
N GLU A 183 0.58 13.82 -24.15
CA GLU A 183 -0.29 13.20 -23.14
C GLU A 183 0.40 11.98 -22.50
N ARG A 184 1.23 11.28 -23.27
CA ARG A 184 2.03 10.13 -22.80
C ARG A 184 3.07 10.52 -21.72
N HIS A 185 3.66 11.72 -21.80
CA HIS A 185 4.66 12.17 -20.82
C HIS A 185 4.06 12.53 -19.46
N CYS A 186 2.84 13.10 -19.43
CA CYS A 186 2.10 13.30 -18.19
C CYS A 186 1.76 11.95 -17.53
N SER A 187 1.32 10.99 -18.35
CA SER A 187 0.96 9.63 -17.92
C SER A 187 2.12 8.86 -17.26
N ALA A 188 3.34 8.94 -17.80
CA ALA A 188 4.49 8.20 -17.25
C ALA A 188 4.90 8.69 -15.84
N ARG A 189 4.95 10.02 -15.63
CA ARG A 189 5.29 10.60 -14.32
C ARG A 189 4.19 10.31 -13.29
N GLU A 190 2.93 10.37 -13.71
CA GLU A 190 1.78 10.01 -12.88
C GLU A 190 1.79 8.53 -12.49
N ARG A 191 2.04 7.63 -13.45
CA ARG A 191 2.18 6.19 -13.21
C ARG A 191 3.33 5.90 -12.23
N ARG A 192 4.47 6.57 -12.38
CA ARG A 192 5.59 6.46 -11.45
C ARG A 192 5.22 6.91 -10.05
N TYR A 193 4.55 8.05 -9.94
CA TYR A 193 4.08 8.53 -8.64
C TYR A 193 3.08 7.55 -8.01
N ALA A 194 2.16 6.98 -8.80
CA ALA A 194 1.25 5.93 -8.35
C ALA A 194 1.99 4.69 -7.83
N LEU A 195 3.03 4.23 -8.55
CA LEU A 195 3.87 3.12 -8.10
C LEU A 195 4.60 3.43 -6.79
N LEU A 196 5.16 4.64 -6.64
CA LEU A 196 5.78 5.06 -5.38
C LEU A 196 4.77 5.09 -4.23
N ARG A 197 3.51 5.50 -4.48
CA ARG A 197 2.44 5.44 -3.47
C ARG A 197 2.14 3.99 -3.06
N VAL A 198 2.02 3.06 -4.03
CA VAL A 198 1.80 1.63 -3.75
C VAL A 198 2.94 1.04 -2.92
N ARG A 199 4.19 1.36 -3.28
CA ARG A 199 5.38 0.95 -2.53
C ARG A 199 5.39 1.53 -1.12
N ALA A 200 5.06 2.81 -0.97
CA ALA A 200 4.97 3.46 0.34
C ALA A 200 3.90 2.82 1.23
N VAL A 201 2.71 2.52 0.69
CA VAL A 201 1.67 1.78 1.42
C VAL A 201 2.18 0.40 1.85
N THR A 202 2.89 -0.30 0.96
CA THR A 202 3.42 -1.64 1.26
C THR A 202 4.43 -1.60 2.41
N VAL A 203 5.41 -0.69 2.34
CA VAL A 203 6.42 -0.51 3.40
C VAL A 203 5.77 -0.11 4.73
N LEU A 204 4.87 0.88 4.70
CA LEU A 204 4.17 1.32 5.91
C LEU A 204 3.26 0.24 6.48
N ASN A 205 2.64 -0.59 5.65
CA ASN A 205 1.86 -1.73 6.09
C ASN A 205 2.73 -2.79 6.79
N ILE A 206 3.95 -3.05 6.30
CA ILE A 206 4.91 -3.94 6.98
C ILE A 206 5.27 -3.39 8.36
N PHE A 207 5.56 -2.09 8.47
CA PHE A 207 5.84 -1.45 9.76
C PHE A 207 4.63 -1.46 10.70
N ALA A 208 3.44 -1.17 10.16
CA ALA A 208 2.20 -1.16 10.93
C ALA A 208 1.86 -2.55 11.46
N LYS A 209 1.96 -3.59 10.63
CA LYS A 209 1.75 -4.99 11.02
C LYS A 209 2.76 -5.46 12.08
N SER A 210 4.02 -5.05 11.95
CA SER A 210 5.07 -5.36 12.93
C SER A 210 4.81 -4.69 14.29
N THR A 211 4.20 -3.50 14.27
CA THR A 211 3.84 -2.76 15.48
C THR A 211 2.55 -3.28 16.12
N ASN A 212 1.57 -3.65 15.30
CA ASN A 212 0.27 -4.18 15.72
C ASN A 212 -0.19 -5.22 14.70
N GLN A 213 -0.19 -6.50 15.09
CA GLN A 213 -0.56 -7.62 14.21
C GLN A 213 -1.98 -7.54 13.63
N LYS A 214 -2.86 -6.72 14.22
CA LYS A 214 -4.20 -6.45 13.68
C LYS A 214 -4.16 -5.63 12.40
N CYS A 215 -3.11 -4.85 12.17
CA CYS A 215 -2.93 -3.98 10.99
C CYS A 215 -2.47 -4.79 9.77
N GLY A 216 -3.28 -5.78 9.37
CA GLY A 216 -2.95 -6.75 8.34
C GLY A 216 -3.76 -6.64 7.05
N GLY A 217 -4.56 -5.57 6.87
CA GLY A 217 -5.51 -5.44 5.76
C GLY A 217 -4.93 -5.80 4.39
N LEU A 218 -3.92 -5.06 3.94
CA LEU A 218 -3.26 -5.33 2.65
C LEU A 218 -2.63 -6.74 2.61
N ALA A 219 -2.04 -7.20 3.72
CA ALA A 219 -1.41 -8.51 3.77
C ALA A 219 -2.43 -9.66 3.61
N VAL A 220 -3.67 -9.46 4.04
CA VAL A 220 -4.73 -10.44 3.82
C VAL A 220 -5.16 -10.45 2.36
N ILE A 221 -5.34 -9.27 1.74
CA ILE A 221 -5.69 -9.18 0.31
C ILE A 221 -4.63 -9.84 -0.56
N VAL A 222 -3.35 -9.54 -0.32
CA VAL A 222 -2.23 -10.17 -1.05
C VAL A 222 -2.22 -11.69 -0.82
N GLY A 223 -2.48 -12.15 0.40
CA GLY A 223 -2.57 -13.58 0.71
C GLY A 223 -3.70 -14.28 -0.05
N PHE A 224 -4.89 -13.69 -0.08
CA PHE A 224 -6.01 -14.19 -0.87
C PHE A 224 -5.67 -14.24 -2.37
N PHE A 225 -5.14 -13.14 -2.91
CA PHE A 225 -4.75 -13.07 -4.31
C PHE A 225 -3.73 -14.16 -4.68
N ALA A 226 -2.66 -14.31 -3.88
CA ALA A 226 -1.67 -15.35 -4.08
C ALA A 226 -2.28 -16.76 -4.03
N HIS A 227 -3.17 -17.00 -3.06
CA HIS A 227 -3.88 -18.27 -2.95
C HIS A 227 -4.76 -18.56 -4.18
N THR A 228 -5.52 -17.56 -4.67
CA THR A 228 -6.35 -17.72 -5.88
C THR A 228 -5.53 -17.94 -7.15
N CYS A 229 -4.30 -17.45 -7.20
CA CYS A 229 -3.37 -17.71 -8.31
C CYS A 229 -2.67 -19.07 -8.20
N ASN A 230 -3.14 -19.98 -7.33
CA ASN A 230 -2.51 -21.27 -7.06
C ASN A 230 -1.02 -21.15 -6.67
N THR A 231 -0.65 -20.06 -5.99
CA THR A 231 0.74 -19.83 -5.56
C THR A 231 1.15 -20.93 -4.57
N PRO A 232 2.32 -21.59 -4.74
CA PRO A 232 2.75 -22.65 -3.84
C PRO A 232 2.81 -22.18 -2.39
N ALA A 233 2.36 -23.03 -1.45
CA ALA A 233 2.29 -22.71 -0.03
C ALA A 233 3.61 -22.16 0.54
N LYS A 234 4.76 -22.68 0.10
CA LYS A 234 6.09 -22.20 0.52
C LYS A 234 6.35 -20.73 0.14
N VAL A 235 5.88 -20.30 -1.03
CA VAL A 235 6.02 -18.91 -1.48
C VAL A 235 5.12 -18.01 -0.63
N ILE A 236 3.88 -18.44 -0.37
CA ILE A 236 2.95 -17.70 0.50
C ILE A 236 3.53 -17.55 1.91
N GLU A 237 4.08 -18.62 2.50
CA GLU A 237 4.72 -18.54 3.82
C GLU A 237 5.95 -17.63 3.82
N THR A 238 6.72 -17.61 2.74
CA THR A 238 7.85 -16.69 2.57
C THR A 238 7.37 -15.24 2.55
N LEU A 239 6.30 -14.94 1.80
CA LEU A 239 5.67 -13.60 1.79
C LEU A 239 5.06 -13.26 3.15
N ALA A 240 4.54 -14.24 3.87
CA ALA A 240 3.98 -14.04 5.21
C ALA A 240 5.06 -13.64 6.22
N HIS A 241 6.22 -14.31 6.19
CA HIS A 241 7.38 -13.96 6.98
C HIS A 241 7.96 -12.59 6.63
N ALA A 242 7.91 -12.18 5.36
CA ALA A 242 8.28 -10.83 4.93
C ALA A 242 7.27 -9.74 5.36
N GLY A 243 6.12 -10.12 5.92
CA GLY A 243 5.06 -9.19 6.31
C GLY A 243 4.13 -8.76 5.16
N ILE A 244 4.39 -9.22 3.94
CA ILE A 244 3.65 -8.86 2.72
C ILE A 244 2.33 -9.64 2.63
N SER A 245 2.29 -10.89 3.11
CA SER A 245 1.10 -11.76 3.12
C SER A 245 0.71 -12.19 4.55
N ILE A 246 -0.42 -12.86 4.71
CA ILE A 246 -0.71 -13.73 5.86
C ILE A 246 -0.29 -15.17 5.56
N SER A 247 -0.20 -16.00 6.61
CA SER A 247 0.13 -17.42 6.48
C SER A 247 -0.97 -18.19 5.77
N THR A 248 -0.62 -19.34 5.20
CA THR A 248 -1.57 -20.25 4.54
C THR A 248 -2.67 -20.72 5.49
N SER A 249 -2.32 -20.99 6.74
CA SER A 249 -3.30 -21.33 7.79
C SER A 249 -4.31 -20.20 8.03
N ALA A 250 -3.85 -18.95 8.06
CA ALA A 250 -4.73 -17.79 8.22
C ALA A 250 -5.62 -17.57 6.98
N ILE A 251 -5.12 -17.86 5.78
CA ILE A 251 -5.94 -17.85 4.56
C ILE A 251 -7.05 -18.90 4.66
N ASN A 252 -6.71 -20.13 5.04
CA ASN A 252 -7.70 -21.21 5.21
C ASN A 252 -8.76 -20.88 6.27
N ASP A 253 -8.36 -20.26 7.39
CA ASP A 253 -9.28 -19.75 8.41
C ASP A 253 -10.22 -18.68 7.83
N ALA A 254 -9.70 -17.78 6.98
CA ALA A 254 -10.49 -16.75 6.34
C ALA A 254 -11.47 -17.32 5.31
N VAL A 255 -11.03 -18.24 4.46
CA VAL A 255 -11.88 -18.97 3.50
C VAL A 255 -12.98 -19.74 4.24
N SER A 256 -12.64 -20.41 5.34
CA SER A 256 -13.63 -21.13 6.17
C SER A 256 -14.66 -20.16 6.76
N SER A 257 -14.22 -19.01 7.29
CA SER A 257 -15.10 -17.97 7.82
C SER A 257 -16.03 -17.40 6.74
N LEU A 258 -15.49 -17.09 5.56
CA LEU A 258 -16.27 -16.62 4.41
C LEU A 258 -17.29 -17.67 3.95
N SER A 259 -16.90 -18.95 3.91
CA SER A 259 -17.78 -20.05 3.55
C SER A 259 -18.94 -20.21 4.52
N VAL A 260 -18.68 -20.10 5.83
CA VAL A 260 -19.73 -20.11 6.86
C VAL A 260 -20.69 -18.93 6.69
N LYS A 261 -20.17 -17.72 6.45
CA LYS A 261 -21.00 -16.53 6.22
C LYS A 261 -21.81 -16.62 4.93
N ALA A 262 -21.23 -17.15 3.86
CA ALA A 262 -21.91 -17.40 2.61
C ALA A 262 -23.07 -18.39 2.80
N ARG A 263 -22.84 -19.49 3.53
CA ARG A 263 -23.90 -20.45 3.89
C ARG A 263 -25.02 -19.78 4.67
N LEU A 264 -24.71 -18.97 5.68
CA LEU A 264 -25.73 -18.27 6.47
C LEU A 264 -26.56 -17.32 5.60
N LYS A 265 -25.94 -16.57 4.68
CA LYS A 265 -26.66 -15.70 3.73
C LYS A 265 -27.54 -16.52 2.77
N LEU A 266 -27.07 -17.68 2.32
CA LEU A 266 -27.86 -18.59 1.49
C LEU A 266 -29.04 -19.18 2.26
N GLU A 267 -28.86 -19.55 3.52
CA GLU A 267 -29.95 -20.02 4.40
C GLU A 267 -30.97 -18.92 4.66
N GLU A 268 -30.54 -17.69 4.92
CA GLU A 268 -31.41 -16.52 5.06
C GLU A 268 -32.22 -16.29 3.78
N LEU A 269 -31.56 -16.29 2.61
CA LEU A 269 -32.24 -16.17 1.31
C LEU A 269 -33.24 -17.32 1.09
N ALA A 270 -32.85 -18.56 1.38
CA ALA A 270 -33.72 -19.72 1.23
C ALA A 270 -34.97 -19.61 2.12
N GLN A 271 -34.81 -19.13 3.37
CA GLN A 271 -35.92 -18.93 4.30
C GLN A 271 -36.91 -17.86 3.83
N THR A 272 -36.48 -16.89 3.00
CA THR A 272 -37.42 -15.94 2.40
C THR A 272 -38.36 -16.57 1.38
N LEU A 273 -38.05 -17.79 0.88
CA LEU A 273 -38.71 -18.43 -0.26
C LEU A 273 -38.67 -17.57 -1.55
N LEU A 274 -37.82 -16.54 -1.58
CA LEU A 274 -37.58 -15.66 -2.73
C LEU A 274 -36.22 -15.96 -3.38
N GLY A 275 -35.71 -17.18 -3.20
CA GLY A 275 -34.49 -17.67 -3.85
C GLY A 275 -34.85 -18.73 -4.90
N GLY A 276 -34.34 -18.60 -6.11
CA GLY A 276 -34.33 -19.65 -7.13
C GLY A 276 -33.01 -20.41 -7.08
N VAL A 277 -33.04 -21.72 -7.31
CA VAL A 277 -31.82 -22.53 -7.46
C VAL A 277 -31.59 -22.76 -8.94
N ALA A 278 -30.45 -22.28 -9.44
CA ALA A 278 -29.96 -22.57 -10.78
C ALA A 278 -28.89 -23.66 -10.68
N TYR A 279 -29.03 -24.70 -11.49
CA TYR A 279 -28.01 -25.74 -11.63
C TYR A 279 -27.27 -25.53 -12.94
N ASP A 280 -25.94 -25.65 -12.89
CA ASP A 280 -25.08 -25.60 -14.06
C ASP A 280 -24.17 -26.83 -14.09
N ASN A 281 -24.08 -27.47 -15.24
CA ASN A 281 -23.22 -28.63 -15.45
C ASN A 281 -21.95 -28.16 -16.12
N PHE A 282 -20.80 -28.39 -15.50
CA PHE A 282 -19.52 -28.02 -16.05
C PHE A 282 -18.53 -29.18 -15.95
N ASP A 283 -17.67 -29.25 -16.96
CA ASP A 283 -16.67 -30.29 -17.11
C ASP A 283 -15.30 -29.73 -16.74
N VAL A 284 -14.63 -30.37 -15.77
CA VAL A 284 -13.27 -30.01 -15.38
C VAL A 284 -12.30 -31.06 -15.89
N ALA A 285 -11.45 -30.67 -16.83
CA ALA A 285 -10.32 -31.49 -17.26
C ALA A 285 -9.16 -31.28 -16.28
N PHE A 286 -8.82 -32.30 -15.48
CA PHE A 286 -7.60 -32.27 -14.68
C PHE A 286 -6.45 -32.81 -15.53
N HIS A 287 -5.53 -31.91 -15.90
CA HIS A 287 -4.28 -32.33 -16.52
C HIS A 287 -3.37 -32.90 -15.45
N VAL A 288 -3.16 -34.22 -15.48
CA VAL A 288 -2.14 -34.88 -14.65
C VAL A 288 -0.76 -34.48 -15.16
N SER A 289 0.14 -34.05 -14.26
CA SER A 289 1.48 -33.56 -14.65
C SER A 289 2.38 -34.64 -15.25
N VAL A 290 2.08 -35.92 -15.00
CA VAL A 290 2.74 -37.07 -15.60
C VAL A 290 1.66 -38.03 -16.10
N PRO A 291 1.42 -38.13 -17.42
CA PRO A 291 0.50 -39.12 -17.96
C PRO A 291 1.08 -40.52 -17.72
N THR A 292 0.36 -41.37 -17.00
CA THR A 292 0.67 -42.80 -16.91
C THR A 292 0.06 -43.52 -18.11
N ILE A 293 0.69 -44.61 -18.56
CA ILE A 293 0.24 -45.42 -19.72
C ILE A 293 -1.21 -45.89 -19.56
N GLU A 294 -1.70 -46.02 -18.32
CA GLU A 294 -3.06 -46.44 -17.99
C GLU A 294 -4.09 -45.29 -17.97
N ASN A 295 -3.66 -44.01 -17.95
CA ASN A 295 -4.51 -42.82 -17.89
C ASN A 295 -4.12 -41.80 -18.98
N GLY A 296 -4.10 -42.27 -20.23
CA GLY A 296 -3.57 -41.53 -21.39
C GLY A 296 -4.38 -40.31 -21.84
N ASP A 297 -5.64 -40.17 -21.40
CA ASP A 297 -6.47 -39.00 -21.70
C ASP A 297 -6.92 -38.33 -20.41
N SER A 298 -6.90 -36.99 -20.43
CA SER A 298 -7.33 -36.12 -19.33
C SER A 298 -8.57 -36.65 -18.62
N MET A 299 -8.47 -36.89 -17.31
CA MET A 299 -9.60 -37.31 -16.51
C MET A 299 -10.57 -36.13 -16.43
N LEU A 300 -11.61 -36.20 -17.26
CA LEU A 300 -12.65 -35.18 -17.39
C LEU A 300 -13.73 -35.51 -16.36
N TYR A 301 -13.92 -34.62 -15.39
CA TYR A 301 -14.89 -34.79 -14.33
C TYR A 301 -16.14 -33.98 -14.64
N HIS A 302 -17.27 -34.66 -14.72
CA HIS A 302 -18.58 -34.04 -14.83
C HIS A 302 -19.03 -33.60 -13.44
N LEU A 303 -19.18 -32.28 -13.24
CA LEU A 303 -19.63 -31.68 -11.99
C LEU A 303 -20.90 -30.86 -12.23
N THR A 304 -21.84 -30.94 -11.30
CA THR A 304 -23.01 -30.05 -11.27
C THR A 304 -22.81 -29.06 -10.14
N SER A 305 -22.73 -27.77 -10.47
CA SER A 305 -22.84 -26.69 -9.47
C SER A 305 -24.29 -26.29 -9.29
N GLY A 306 -24.63 -25.90 -8.06
CA GLY A 306 -25.90 -25.23 -7.76
C GLY A 306 -25.60 -23.84 -7.23
N THR A 307 -26.27 -22.83 -7.76
CA THR A 307 -26.21 -21.45 -7.26
C THR A 307 -27.61 -21.01 -6.85
N MET A 308 -27.73 -20.37 -5.69
CA MET A 308 -28.99 -19.77 -5.27
C MET A 308 -28.99 -18.30 -5.66
N LEU A 309 -29.97 -17.91 -6.47
CA LEU A 309 -30.14 -16.56 -6.97
C LEU A 309 -31.36 -15.95 -6.29
N ARG A 310 -31.25 -14.71 -5.82
CA ARG A 310 -32.40 -13.97 -5.34
C ARG A 310 -33.34 -13.69 -6.51
N LEU A 311 -34.63 -13.93 -6.32
CA LEU A 311 -35.67 -13.55 -7.26
C LEU A 311 -35.87 -12.03 -7.16
N GLU A 312 -35.38 -11.30 -8.16
CA GLU A 312 -35.48 -9.84 -8.24
C GLU A 312 -36.83 -9.39 -8.86
N HIS A 313 -36.95 -8.09 -9.17
CA HIS A 313 -38.08 -7.50 -9.93
C HIS A 313 -39.45 -7.56 -9.25
N GLY A 314 -39.48 -7.40 -7.94
CA GLY A 314 -40.74 -7.32 -7.19
C GLY A 314 -41.42 -8.67 -6.97
N ALA A 315 -40.69 -9.78 -7.13
CA ALA A 315 -41.17 -11.09 -6.71
C ALA A 315 -41.53 -11.06 -5.22
N THR A 316 -42.78 -11.39 -4.89
CA THR A 316 -43.25 -11.57 -3.51
C THR A 316 -43.71 -13.00 -3.30
N VAL A 317 -43.80 -13.40 -2.04
CA VAL A 317 -44.26 -14.75 -1.66
C VAL A 317 -45.67 -15.00 -2.17
N GLU A 318 -46.54 -13.99 -2.18
CA GLU A 318 -47.89 -14.04 -2.74
C GLU A 318 -47.88 -14.27 -4.25
N GLY A 319 -46.90 -13.71 -4.97
CA GLY A 319 -46.69 -13.98 -6.39
C GLY A 319 -46.33 -15.43 -6.68
N LEU A 320 -45.67 -16.10 -5.72
CA LEU A 320 -45.23 -17.49 -5.83
C LEU A 320 -46.25 -18.51 -5.29
N LYS A 321 -47.42 -18.07 -4.77
CA LYS A 321 -48.41 -18.97 -4.12
C LYS A 321 -48.95 -20.08 -5.02
N TYR A 322 -48.90 -19.91 -6.34
CA TYR A 322 -49.36 -20.89 -7.32
C TYR A 322 -48.20 -21.61 -8.05
N SER A 323 -46.95 -21.42 -7.60
CA SER A 323 -45.77 -22.02 -8.23
C SER A 323 -45.87 -23.56 -8.30
N GLU A 324 -46.34 -24.21 -7.23
CA GLU A 324 -46.52 -25.67 -7.21
C GLU A 324 -47.61 -26.14 -8.19
N TYR A 325 -48.72 -25.40 -8.28
CA TYR A 325 -49.80 -25.70 -9.23
C TYR A 325 -49.31 -25.58 -10.69
N LEU A 326 -48.59 -24.51 -11.00
CA LEU A 326 -48.00 -24.30 -12.31
C LEU A 326 -46.94 -25.35 -12.63
N TRP A 327 -46.12 -25.74 -11.65
CA TRP A 327 -45.14 -26.80 -11.81
C TRP A 327 -45.79 -28.15 -12.14
N LYS A 328 -46.90 -28.50 -11.47
CA LYS A 328 -47.68 -29.72 -11.76
C LYS A 328 -48.31 -29.75 -13.16
N GLN A 329 -48.52 -28.60 -13.79
CA GLN A 329 -49.00 -28.49 -15.16
C GLN A 329 -47.88 -28.37 -16.20
N SER A 330 -46.63 -28.24 -15.74
CA SER A 330 -45.47 -28.14 -16.61
C SER A 330 -45.26 -29.43 -17.39
N ARG A 331 -44.78 -29.30 -18.63
CA ARG A 331 -44.34 -30.44 -19.46
C ARG A 331 -43.11 -31.17 -18.88
N PHE A 332 -42.46 -30.57 -17.91
CA PHE A 332 -41.27 -31.08 -17.23
C PHE A 332 -41.58 -31.68 -15.85
N TYR A 333 -42.86 -31.76 -15.45
CA TYR A 333 -43.25 -32.46 -14.24
C TYR A 333 -43.01 -33.98 -14.43
N PRO A 334 -42.26 -34.65 -13.53
CA PRO A 334 -41.91 -36.07 -13.66
C PRO A 334 -43.09 -37.03 -13.73
#